data_AF-A0A9E4CDJ4-F1
#
_entry.id   AF-A0A9E4CDJ4-F1
#
_cell.length_a   1.000
_cell.length_b   1.000
_cell.length_c   1.000
_cell.angle_alpha   90.00
_cell.angle_beta   90.00
_cell.angle_gamma   90.00
#
_symmetry.space_group_name_H-M   'P 1'
#
loop_
_entity.id
_entity.type
_entity.pdbx_description
1 polymer ?
#
loop_
_entity_poly.entity_id
_entity_poly.type
_entity_poly.pdbx_seq_one_letter_code
_entity_poly.pdbx_strand_id
1 'polypeptide(L)' 'MSERARAWPVFVEDQYGNSIYLTWERWDHALGHPGMDDNLLALLIDTLQTGSRKQDRFDQAKYKYTKAHPDDLAIP' A
#
# COMPACT_ATOMS: atom_id res chain seq x y z
N MET A 1 3.84 -17.72 -8.60
CA MET A 1 5.18 -17.53 -8.03
C MET A 1 4.97 -16.91 -6.67
N SER A 2 5.39 -17.53 -5.56
CA SER A 2 5.10 -17.00 -4.23
C SER A 2 5.79 -15.65 -4.00
N GLU A 3 5.05 -14.64 -3.55
CA GLU A 3 5.53 -13.27 -3.26
C GLU A 3 6.58 -13.22 -2.13
N ARG A 4 6.73 -14.34 -1.41
CA ARG A 4 7.88 -14.67 -0.54
C ARG A 4 9.25 -14.61 -1.23
N ALA A 5 9.32 -14.80 -2.55
CA ALA A 5 10.58 -14.79 -3.31
C ALA A 5 11.10 -13.38 -3.64
N ARG A 6 10.36 -12.32 -3.26
CA ARG A 6 10.78 -10.94 -3.50
C ARG A 6 11.98 -10.58 -2.62
N ALA A 7 12.89 -9.77 -3.14
CA ALA A 7 13.95 -9.15 -2.34
C ALA A 7 13.30 -8.15 -1.38
N TRP A 8 13.19 -8.53 -0.11
CA TRP A 8 12.80 -7.64 0.97
C TRP A 8 14.05 -6.99 1.58
N PRO A 9 13.97 -5.73 2.03
CA PRO A 9 12.80 -4.85 2.03
C PRO A 9 12.49 -4.25 0.65
N VAL A 10 11.23 -3.88 0.45
CA VAL A 10 10.76 -3.18 -0.75
C VAL A 10 10.79 -1.68 -0.50
N PHE A 11 11.41 -0.94 -1.41
CA PHE A 11 11.36 0.51 -1.45
C PHE A 11 10.42 0.95 -2.57
N VAL A 12 9.51 1.87 -2.25
CA VAL A 12 8.55 2.42 -3.20
C VAL A 12 8.64 3.94 -3.13
N GLU A 13 8.76 4.61 -4.27
CA GLU A 13 8.64 6.07 -4.33
C GLU A 13 7.21 6.43 -4.75
N ASP A 14 6.55 7.30 -3.98
CA ASP A 14 5.24 7.83 -4.35
C ASP A 14 5.34 8.98 -5.37
N GLN A 15 4.21 9.35 -5.97
CA GLN A 15 4.13 10.46 -6.93
C GLN A 15 4.57 11.83 -6.37
N TYR A 16 4.75 11.96 -5.06
CA TYR A 16 5.23 13.17 -4.39
C TYR A 16 6.73 13.09 -4.02
N GLY A 17 7.44 12.04 -4.47
CA GLY A 17 8.87 11.84 -4.22
C GLY A 17 9.20 11.28 -2.83
N ASN A 18 8.23 10.74 -2.09
CA ASN A 18 8.50 10.16 -0.79
C ASN A 18 8.91 8.69 -0.92
N SER A 19 10.03 8.33 -0.31
CA SER A 19 10.47 6.95 -0.21
C SER A 19 9.75 6.23 0.93
N ILE A 20 9.04 5.17 0.59
CA ILE A 20 8.26 4.32 1.49
C ILE A 20 8.98 2.99 1.61
N TYR A 21 9.20 2.59 2.87
CA TYR A 21 9.90 1.38 3.24
C TYR A 21 8.91 0.32 3.73
N LEU A 22 8.80 -0.79 3.00
CA LEU A 22 7.95 -1.93 3.36
C LEU A 22 8.82 -3.16 3.65
N THR A 23 8.77 -3.65 4.88
CA THR A 23 9.45 -4.89 5.30
C THR A 23 8.54 -6.09 5.13
N TRP A 24 9.15 -7.27 5.02
CA TRP A 24 8.41 -8.54 5.07
C TRP A 24 7.61 -8.66 6.36
N GLU A 25 8.19 -8.35 7.52
CA GLU A 25 7.51 -8.46 8.82
C GLU A 25 6.23 -7.61 8.89
N ARG A 26 6.25 -6.40 8.33
CA ARG A 26 5.05 -5.54 8.27
C ARG A 26 4.02 -6.06 7.28
N TRP A 27 4.47 -6.63 6.16
CA TRP A 27 3.57 -7.26 5.19
C TRP A 27 2.90 -8.50 5.77
N ASP A 28 3.68 -9.40 6.36
CA ASP A 28 3.19 -10.61 7.04
C ASP A 28 2.19 -10.28 8.15
N HIS A 29 2.47 -9.24 8.96
CA HIS A 29 1.51 -8.74 9.93
C HIS A 29 0.20 -8.24 9.28
N ALA A 30 0.31 -7.56 8.14
CA ALA A 30 -0.84 -7.07 7.39
C ALA A 30 -1.72 -8.22 6.84
N LEU A 31 -1.10 -9.33 6.41
CA LEU A 31 -1.78 -10.55 5.98
C LEU A 31 -2.61 -11.22 7.09
N GLY A 32 -2.35 -10.91 8.36
CA GLY A 32 -3.16 -11.36 9.49
C GLY A 32 -4.53 -10.67 9.60
N HIS A 33 -4.80 -9.62 8.82
CA HIS A 33 -6.07 -8.90 8.86
C HIS A 33 -7.10 -9.48 7.88
N PRO A 34 -8.40 -9.54 8.26
CA PRO A 34 -9.45 -10.00 7.36
C PRO A 34 -9.49 -9.22 6.04
N GLY A 35 -9.56 -9.93 4.93
CA GLY A 35 -9.58 -9.34 3.59
C GLY A 35 -8.20 -9.01 3.00
N MET A 36 -7.12 -9.29 3.72
CA MET A 36 -5.76 -9.21 3.19
C MET A 36 -5.32 -10.59 2.66
N ASP A 37 -4.63 -10.59 1.52
CA ASP A 37 -4.09 -11.77 0.86
C ASP A 37 -2.74 -11.41 0.23
N ASP A 38 -1.84 -12.40 0.10
CA ASP A 38 -0.49 -12.16 -0.42
C ASP A 38 -0.54 -11.54 -1.83
N ASN A 39 -1.50 -11.98 -2.66
CA ASN A 39 -1.66 -11.50 -4.04
C ASN A 39 -2.04 -10.01 -4.14
N LEU A 40 -2.36 -9.34 -3.01
CA LEU A 40 -2.63 -7.91 -2.96
C LEU A 40 -1.35 -7.06 -2.88
N LEU A 41 -0.16 -7.66 -2.73
CA LEU A 41 1.09 -6.91 -2.60
C LEU A 41 1.33 -6.01 -3.83
N ALA A 42 1.09 -6.54 -5.03
CA ALA A 42 1.23 -5.77 -6.27
C ALA A 42 0.27 -4.56 -6.31
N LEU A 43 -0.99 -4.76 -5.88
CA LEU A 43 -1.99 -3.70 -5.81
C LEU A 43 -1.62 -2.65 -4.75
N LEU A 44 -1.09 -3.09 -3.60
CA LEU A 44 -0.61 -2.21 -2.55
C LEU A 44 0.54 -1.33 -3.06
N ILE A 45 1.53 -1.91 -3.75
CA ILE A 45 2.65 -1.16 -4.31
C ILE A 45 2.16 -0.13 -5.33
N ASP A 46 1.27 -0.52 -6.24
CA ASP A 46 0.64 0.38 -7.20
C ASP A 46 -0.11 1.54 -6.50
N THR A 47 -0.82 1.23 -5.42
CA THR A 47 -1.51 2.23 -4.59
C THR A 47 -0.53 3.18 -3.89
N LEU A 48 0.61 2.70 -3.43
CA LEU A 48 1.65 3.55 -2.85
C LEU A 48 2.31 4.45 -3.90
N GLN A 49 2.53 3.96 -5.12
CA GLN A 49 3.15 4.72 -6.20
C GLN A 49 2.21 5.81 -6.77
N THR A 50 0.95 5.46 -6.99
CA THR A 50 0.02 6.27 -7.80
C THR A 50 -1.17 6.82 -7.02
N GLY A 51 -1.39 6.35 -5.79
CA GLY A 51 -2.49 6.78 -4.95
C GLY A 51 -2.24 8.16 -4.33
N SER A 52 -3.34 8.77 -3.87
CA SER A 52 -3.32 10.00 -3.11
C SER A 52 -2.89 9.72 -1.67
N ARG A 53 -1.95 10.52 -1.17
CA ARG A 53 -1.46 10.45 0.22
C ARG A 53 -2.20 11.46 1.10
N LYS A 54 -2.68 11.03 2.26
CA LYS A 54 -3.30 11.90 3.26
C LYS A 54 -2.73 11.60 4.65
N GLN A 55 -2.30 12.63 5.37
CA GLN A 55 -1.87 12.48 6.77
C GLN A 55 -3.08 12.12 7.65
N ASP A 56 -2.87 11.18 8.58
CA ASP A 56 -3.92 10.85 9.54
C ASP A 56 -4.18 12.03 10.50
N ARG A 57 -5.46 12.29 10.81
CA ARG A 57 -5.85 13.44 11.63
C ARG A 57 -5.46 13.28 13.10
N PHE A 58 -5.39 12.05 13.60
CA PHE A 58 -5.17 11.75 15.01
C PHE A 58 -3.71 11.35 15.31
N ASP A 59 -3.00 10.86 14.29
CA ASP A 59 -1.62 10.44 14.41
C ASP A 59 -0.77 11.05 13.30
N GLN A 60 0.02 12.07 13.66
CA GLN A 60 0.85 12.80 12.69
C GLN A 60 1.98 11.94 12.10
N ALA A 61 2.31 10.80 12.71
CA ALA A 61 3.30 9.86 12.18
C ALA A 61 2.69 8.90 11.15
N LYS A 62 1.37 8.92 10.93
CA LYS A 62 0.67 8.02 10.01
C LYS A 62 0.17 8.74 8.77
N TYR A 63 0.26 8.03 7.65
CA TYR A 63 -0.28 8.44 6.38
C TYR A 63 -1.14 7.31 5.82
N LYS A 64 -2.22 7.69 5.13
CA LYS A 64 -3.11 6.80 4.40
C LYS A 64 -2.93 7.06 2.92
N TYR A 65 -2.84 5.97 2.16
CA TYR A 65 -2.80 6.00 0.70
C TYR A 65 -4.14 5.45 0.20
N THR A 66 -4.75 6.16 -0.74
CA THR A 66 -6.03 5.77 -1.34
C THR A 66 -5.94 5.96 -2.85
N LYS A 67 -6.35 4.94 -3.60
CA LYS A 67 -6.50 5.02 -5.05
C LYS A 67 -7.96 4.74 -5.38
N ALA A 68 -8.60 5.66 -6.11
CA ALA A 68 -9.95 5.42 -6.60
C ALA A 68 -9.89 4.36 -7.70
N HIS A 69 -10.75 3.35 -7.63
CA HIS A 69 -10.95 2.46 -8.76
C HIS A 69 -11.92 3.10 -9.75
N PRO A 70 -11.81 2.81 -11.05
CA PRO A 70 -12.71 3.38 -12.07
C PRO A 70 -14.20 3.12 -11.77
N ASP A 71 -14.51 2.03 -11.06
CA ASP A 71 -15.86 1.66 -10.65
C ASP A 71 -16.42 2.57 -9.53
N ASP A 72 -15.56 3.18 -8.70
CA ASP A 72 -15.97 4.13 -7.63
C ASP A 72 -16.48 5.47 -8.17
N LEU A 73 -16.19 5.80 -9.44
CA LEU A 73 -16.64 7.04 -10.10
C LEU A 73 -17.98 6.89 -10.83
N ALA A 74 -18.55 5.68 -10.82
CA ALA A 74 -19.80 5.35 -11.51
C ALA A 74 -20.99 5.25 -10.55
N ILE A 75 -21.24 6.29 -9.74
CA ILE A 75 -22.56 6.49 -9.12
C ILE A 75 -22.99 7.94 -9.37
N PRO A 76 -24.05 8.19 -10.17
CA PRO A 76 -24.65 9.52 -10.33
C PRO A 76 -25.35 10.00 -9.05
#